data_AF-A0A8C5KLV3-F1
#
_entry.id   AF-A0A8C5KLV3-F1
#
_cell.length_a   1.000
_cell.length_b   1.000
_cell.length_c   1.000
_cell.angle_alpha   90.00
_cell.angle_beta   90.00
_cell.angle_gamma   90.00
#
_symmetry.space_group_name_H-M   'P 1'
#
loop_
_entity.id
_entity.type
_entity.pdbx_description
1 polymer ?
#
loop_
_entity_poly.entity_id
_entity_poly.type
_entity_poly.pdbx_seq_one_letter_code
_entity_poly.pdbx_strand_id
1 'polypeptide(L)'
;MMPGSRPPRVRSGNEPSLAPAMEPADGGPWAHSRVALARLEKLLRCSRCTHILREPVCLGGCEHIFCSNIFGVRPVDCTDDAKIKALLLLPEKNELSSTSHRSVVTTGQRRDGPLVLIGSGLSSEQQKMLSKLSDILKAKKCVEFDNTVTHVIIPGDEAQSTLKCMLGILNGCWVLKFDWVKACLQSRVCEPEEKYEIPEGPQRSRLNREQLLPKLFDGCYFYFVGNFTHHPKDNLVKLVAAAGGKFLSRRPKPDSDVTQTINTVAYHARADSDQYFCTQYIIYEDLCNSRPERVRQGKVWMAPSSWLISCALSFELLPLDS
;
A
#
# COMPACT_ATOMS: atom_id res chain seq x y z
N MET A 1 17.40 29.64 67.42
CA MET A 1 16.84 29.29 66.10
C MET A 1 17.88 28.52 65.31
N MET A 2 17.67 27.22 65.13
CA MET A 2 17.83 26.50 63.85
C MET A 2 17.12 25.14 64.05
N PRO A 3 15.95 24.92 63.42
CA PRO A 3 15.21 23.67 63.56
C PRO A 3 15.87 22.55 62.74
N GLY A 4 16.09 21.40 63.39
CA GLY A 4 16.60 20.19 62.76
C GLY A 4 15.67 19.71 61.64
N SER A 5 16.24 19.53 60.45
CA SER A 5 15.61 19.02 59.24
C SER A 5 15.17 17.57 59.43
N ARG A 6 13.85 17.34 59.48
CA ARG A 6 13.24 16.01 59.36
C ARG A 6 13.38 15.53 57.90
N PRO A 7 13.83 14.28 57.64
CA PRO A 7 13.82 13.74 56.29
C PRO A 7 12.38 13.48 55.83
N PRO A 8 12.10 13.57 54.51
CA PRO A 8 10.75 13.36 53.98
C PRO A 8 10.34 11.88 54.11
N ARG A 9 9.13 11.65 54.64
CA ARG A 9 8.46 10.34 54.59
C ARG A 9 8.11 10.03 53.14
N VAL A 10 8.87 9.13 52.52
CA VAL A 10 8.46 8.46 51.28
C VAL A 10 7.32 7.51 51.62
N ARG A 11 6.10 7.83 51.19
CA ARG A 11 5.00 6.85 51.17
C ARG A 11 5.23 5.92 49.98
N SER A 12 5.96 4.83 50.20
CA SER A 12 5.97 3.71 49.26
C SER A 12 4.64 2.96 49.42
N GLY A 13 3.70 3.20 48.51
CA GLY A 13 2.38 2.58 48.49
C GLY A 13 2.36 1.16 47.91
N ASN A 14 3.47 0.43 47.98
CA ASN A 14 3.55 -0.98 47.58
C ASN A 14 4.02 -1.82 48.77
N GLU A 15 3.14 -2.03 49.74
CA GLU A 15 3.22 -3.26 50.53
C GLU A 15 2.61 -4.37 49.67
N PRO A 16 3.32 -5.49 49.43
CA PRO A 16 2.69 -6.65 48.83
C PRO A 16 1.60 -7.10 49.79
N SER A 17 0.34 -7.05 49.36
CA SER A 17 -0.72 -7.76 50.06
C SER A 17 -0.29 -9.21 50.18
N LEU A 18 -0.33 -9.78 51.39
CA LEU A 18 -0.19 -11.22 51.62
C LEU A 18 -1.17 -11.92 50.68
N ALA A 19 -0.67 -12.43 49.56
CA ALA A 19 -1.46 -13.27 48.68
C ALA A 19 -1.89 -14.48 49.53
N PRO A 20 -3.16 -14.89 49.48
CA PRO A 20 -3.56 -16.13 50.15
C PRO A 20 -2.65 -17.24 49.65
N ALA A 21 -2.12 -18.04 50.58
CA ALA A 21 -1.28 -19.18 50.25
C ALA A 21 -2.05 -20.05 49.23
N MET A 22 -1.59 -20.05 47.98
CA MET A 22 -2.16 -20.93 46.97
C MET A 22 -1.77 -22.35 47.34
N GLU A 23 -2.79 -23.18 47.56
CA GLU A 23 -2.63 -24.62 47.65
C GLU A 23 -1.83 -25.14 46.45
N PRO A 24 -0.84 -26.02 46.64
CA PRO A 24 -0.01 -26.51 45.55
C PRO A 24 -0.89 -27.31 44.58
N ALA A 25 -1.09 -26.79 43.38
CA ALA A 25 -1.66 -27.58 42.30
C ALA A 25 -0.69 -28.71 41.91
N ASP A 26 -1.23 -29.88 41.56
CA ASP A 26 -0.55 -31.12 41.13
C ASP A 26 0.38 -30.98 39.88
N GLY A 27 0.77 -29.77 39.49
CA GLY A 27 1.54 -29.47 38.27
C GLY A 27 2.87 -28.74 38.48
N GLY A 28 3.35 -28.57 39.72
CA GLY A 28 4.64 -27.94 40.01
C GLY A 28 4.65 -26.39 39.99
N PRO A 29 5.83 -25.75 40.20
CA PRO A 29 5.97 -24.36 40.66
C PRO A 29 5.43 -23.25 39.72
N TRP A 30 5.05 -23.60 38.50
CA TRP A 30 4.62 -22.64 37.47
C TRP A 30 3.31 -23.07 36.80
N ALA A 31 2.55 -24.01 37.39
CA ALA A 31 1.32 -24.53 36.79
C ALA A 31 0.33 -23.41 36.45
N HIS A 32 0.08 -22.51 37.40
CA HIS A 32 -0.80 -21.36 37.20
C HIS A 32 -0.27 -20.38 36.14
N SER A 33 1.03 -20.09 36.14
CA SER A 33 1.65 -19.20 35.16
C SER A 33 1.62 -19.78 33.74
N ARG A 34 1.83 -21.09 33.58
CA ARG A 34 1.72 -21.76 32.27
C ARG A 34 0.28 -21.74 31.76
N VAL A 35 -0.70 -22.00 32.62
CA VAL A 35 -2.12 -21.93 32.25
C VAL A 35 -2.51 -20.50 31.88
N ALA A 36 -2.05 -19.50 32.64
CA ALA A 36 -2.28 -18.08 32.33
C ALA A 36 -1.64 -17.68 30.99
N LEU A 37 -0.39 -18.12 30.72
CA LEU A 37 0.30 -17.84 29.46
C LEU A 37 -0.41 -18.50 28.27
N ALA A 38 -0.86 -19.75 28.41
CA ALA A 38 -1.63 -20.43 27.36
C ALA A 38 -2.98 -19.73 27.07
N ARG A 39 -3.65 -19.21 28.12
CA ARG A 39 -4.86 -18.40 27.96
C ARG A 39 -4.57 -17.09 27.24
N LEU A 40 -3.49 -16.40 27.63
CA LEU A 40 -3.07 -15.15 27.00
C LEU A 40 -2.72 -15.38 25.52
N GLU A 41 -1.96 -16.42 25.22
CA GLU A 41 -1.60 -16.80 23.85
C GLU A 41 -2.86 -17.02 23.00
N LYS A 42 -3.86 -17.74 23.53
CA LYS A 42 -5.14 -17.96 22.84
C LYS A 42 -5.89 -16.66 22.55
N LEU A 43 -5.90 -15.71 23.49
CA LEU A 43 -6.54 -14.40 23.32
C LEU A 43 -5.82 -13.51 22.31
N LEU A 44 -4.50 -13.68 22.20
CA LEU A 44 -3.66 -12.93 21.26
C LEU A 44 -3.60 -13.57 19.88
N ARG A 45 -4.37 -14.62 19.58
CA ARG A 45 -4.39 -15.21 18.23
C ARG A 45 -5.30 -14.41 17.30
N CYS A 46 -4.80 -14.17 16.09
CA CYS A 46 -5.57 -13.60 15.00
C CYS A 46 -6.76 -14.50 14.68
N SER A 47 -7.95 -13.90 14.57
CA SER A 47 -9.19 -14.63 14.24
C SER A 47 -9.18 -15.25 12.83
N ARG A 48 -8.17 -14.95 12.00
CA ARG A 48 -8.03 -15.48 10.64
C ARG A 48 -6.83 -16.40 10.46
N CYS A 49 -5.61 -15.91 10.67
CA CYS A 49 -4.41 -16.72 10.44
C CYS A 49 -4.05 -17.63 11.61
N THR A 50 -4.75 -17.53 12.75
CA THR A 50 -4.53 -18.31 13.98
C THR A 50 -3.17 -18.16 14.65
N HIS A 51 -2.26 -17.35 14.08
CA HIS A 51 -0.99 -16.95 14.69
C HIS A 51 -1.17 -15.84 15.72
N ILE A 52 -0.19 -15.65 16.61
CA ILE A 52 -0.13 -14.50 17.53
C ILE A 52 -0.18 -13.21 16.71
N LEU A 53 -1.08 -12.30 17.10
CA LEU A 53 -1.35 -11.02 16.46
C LEU A 53 -0.07 -10.22 16.26
N ARG A 54 0.18 -9.84 15.01
CA ARG A 54 1.20 -8.87 14.61
C ARG A 54 0.50 -7.72 13.90
N GLU A 55 0.66 -6.51 14.43
CA GLU A 55 -0.08 -5.31 14.02
C GLU A 55 -1.62 -5.52 14.01
N PRO A 56 -2.24 -5.65 15.20
CA PRO A 56 -3.67 -5.90 15.31
C PRO A 56 -4.51 -4.76 14.72
N VAL A 57 -5.51 -5.11 13.91
CA VAL A 57 -6.50 -4.21 13.33
C VAL A 57 -7.89 -4.62 13.85
N CYS A 58 -8.63 -3.63 14.35
CA CYS A 58 -10.04 -3.77 14.70
C CYS A 58 -10.88 -3.05 13.64
N LEU A 59 -11.75 -3.77 12.94
CA LEU A 59 -12.61 -3.17 11.91
C LEU A 59 -13.82 -2.42 12.48
N GLY A 60 -14.02 -2.47 13.80
CA GLY A 60 -15.21 -1.96 14.47
C GLY A 60 -16.44 -2.83 14.19
N GLY A 61 -17.37 -2.91 15.14
CA GLY A 61 -18.63 -3.65 14.97
C GLY A 61 -18.60 -5.15 15.31
N CYS A 62 -17.45 -5.72 15.69
CA CYS A 62 -17.36 -7.04 16.32
C CYS A 62 -16.11 -7.14 17.22
N GLU A 63 -16.03 -8.18 18.05
CA GLU A 63 -14.89 -8.44 18.96
C GLU A 63 -13.67 -9.06 18.27
N HIS A 64 -13.74 -9.33 16.96
CA HIS A 64 -12.65 -9.99 16.24
C HIS A 64 -11.49 -9.03 15.96
N ILE A 65 -10.29 -9.48 16.29
CA ILE A 65 -9.03 -8.79 16.01
C ILE A 65 -8.26 -9.59 14.95
N PHE A 66 -7.78 -8.88 13.94
CA PHE A 66 -7.05 -9.46 12.81
C PHE A 66 -5.63 -8.92 12.76
N CYS A 67 -4.69 -9.68 12.21
CA CYS A 67 -3.44 -9.08 11.74
C CYS A 67 -3.77 -8.15 10.56
N SER A 68 -2.99 -7.07 10.41
CA SER A 68 -2.83 -6.41 9.11
C SER A 68 -2.51 -7.45 8.02
N ASN A 69 -2.68 -7.14 6.73
CA ASN A 69 -2.48 -8.08 5.61
C ASN A 69 -1.01 -8.49 5.41
N ILE A 70 -0.37 -9.00 6.45
CA ILE A 70 1.05 -9.37 6.50
C ILE A 70 1.39 -10.51 5.56
N PHE A 71 0.40 -11.30 5.13
CA PHE A 71 0.59 -12.43 4.21
C PHE A 71 0.16 -12.13 2.78
N GLY A 72 -0.14 -10.87 2.43
CA GLY A 72 -0.52 -10.50 1.06
C GLY A 72 -1.79 -11.21 0.56
N VAL A 73 -2.69 -11.59 1.47
CA VAL A 73 -3.93 -12.33 1.16
C VAL A 73 -4.85 -11.43 0.34
N ARG A 74 -5.41 -11.94 -0.75
CA ARG A 74 -6.34 -11.19 -1.60
C ARG A 74 -7.72 -11.14 -0.94
N PRO A 75 -8.56 -10.14 -1.24
CA PRO A 75 -9.95 -10.12 -0.79
C PRO A 75 -10.71 -11.41 -1.13
N VAL A 76 -10.47 -11.99 -2.30
CA VAL A 76 -11.12 -13.24 -2.74
C VAL A 76 -10.76 -14.44 -1.85
N ASP A 77 -9.56 -14.46 -1.28
CA ASP A 77 -9.09 -15.52 -0.38
C ASP A 77 -9.68 -15.36 1.04
N CYS A 78 -10.47 -14.31 1.27
CA CYS A 78 -11.05 -13.99 2.57
C CYS A 78 -12.48 -14.50 2.77
N THR A 79 -13.07 -15.13 1.75
CA THR A 79 -14.45 -15.62 1.76
C THR A 79 -14.52 -16.98 1.10
N ASP A 80 -15.47 -17.83 1.51
CA ASP A 80 -15.82 -19.07 0.81
C ASP A 80 -17.14 -18.97 0.02
N ASP A 81 -17.82 -17.83 0.14
CA ASP A 81 -19.06 -17.58 -0.58
C ASP A 81 -18.78 -17.41 -2.09
N ALA A 82 -19.33 -18.31 -2.89
CA ALA A 82 -19.14 -18.33 -4.33
C ALA A 82 -19.64 -17.05 -5.03
N LYS A 83 -20.69 -16.40 -4.52
CA LYS A 83 -21.21 -15.14 -5.07
C LYS A 83 -20.26 -14.00 -4.77
N ILE A 84 -19.70 -13.93 -3.56
CA ILE A 84 -18.71 -12.91 -3.20
C ILE A 84 -17.41 -13.12 -3.99
N LYS A 85 -16.96 -14.39 -4.14
CA LYS A 85 -15.79 -14.71 -4.99
C LYS A 85 -15.99 -14.23 -6.43
N ALA A 86 -17.16 -14.48 -7.02
CA ALA A 86 -17.47 -14.05 -8.39
C ALA A 86 -17.53 -12.52 -8.57
N LEU A 87 -17.87 -11.75 -7.53
CA LEU A 87 -17.84 -10.29 -7.58
C LEU A 87 -16.42 -9.71 -7.46
N LEU A 88 -15.53 -10.39 -6.73
CA LEU A 88 -14.15 -9.97 -6.52
C LEU A 88 -13.22 -10.41 -7.67
N LEU A 89 -13.59 -11.47 -8.38
CA LEU A 89 -12.92 -11.95 -9.58
C LEU A 89 -13.60 -11.32 -10.81
N LEU A 90 -13.00 -10.27 -11.37
CA LEU A 90 -13.43 -9.79 -12.68
C LEU A 90 -13.23 -10.90 -13.72
N PRO A 91 -14.13 -11.04 -14.72
CA PRO A 91 -13.96 -12.05 -15.75
C PRO A 91 -12.65 -11.80 -16.51
N GLU A 92 -11.78 -12.81 -16.54
CA GLU A 92 -10.62 -12.86 -17.43
C GLU A 92 -11.14 -12.75 -18.87
N LYS A 93 -10.91 -11.62 -19.54
CA LYS A 93 -11.01 -11.59 -20.98
C LYS A 93 -9.78 -12.29 -21.53
N ASN A 94 -9.94 -13.58 -21.84
CA ASN A 94 -9.04 -14.27 -22.74
C ASN A 94 -9.80 -14.66 -24.03
N GLU A 95 -9.08 -14.53 -25.13
CA GLU A 95 -9.50 -14.36 -26.52
C GLU A 95 -10.12 -15.59 -27.24
N LEU A 96 -10.87 -15.28 -28.31
CA LEU A 96 -11.24 -16.09 -29.50
C LEU A 96 -12.38 -17.15 -29.47
N SER A 97 -13.43 -16.77 -30.22
CA SER A 97 -14.35 -17.59 -31.06
C SER A 97 -15.47 -18.43 -30.41
N SER A 98 -16.71 -17.94 -30.49
CA SER A 98 -17.64 -18.21 -31.60
C SER A 98 -19.08 -17.76 -31.24
N THR A 99 -19.77 -17.28 -32.26
CA THR A 99 -21.15 -16.77 -32.33
C THR A 99 -22.19 -17.51 -31.50
N SER A 100 -22.90 -16.77 -30.64
CA SER A 100 -24.38 -16.79 -30.59
C SER A 100 -24.90 -15.63 -29.75
N HIS A 101 -25.82 -14.87 -30.34
CA HIS A 101 -26.56 -13.74 -29.80
C HIS A 101 -26.85 -13.82 -28.29
N ARG A 102 -26.22 -12.92 -27.53
CA ARG A 102 -26.79 -12.38 -26.30
C ARG A 102 -26.29 -10.95 -26.15
N SER A 103 -27.21 -10.00 -26.14
CA SER A 103 -26.93 -8.58 -25.97
C SER A 103 -26.18 -8.34 -24.66
N VAL A 104 -24.86 -8.25 -24.72
CA VAL A 104 -24.02 -7.92 -23.57
C VAL A 104 -24.00 -6.41 -23.44
N VAL A 105 -24.97 -5.88 -22.70
CA VAL A 105 -24.83 -4.60 -22.03
C VAL A 105 -23.91 -4.85 -20.84
N THR A 106 -22.61 -4.62 -21.03
CA THR A 106 -21.69 -4.34 -19.92
C THR A 106 -20.94 -3.06 -20.26
N THR A 107 -21.64 -1.94 -20.11
CA THR A 107 -20.97 -0.70 -19.69
C THR A 107 -20.34 -1.00 -18.34
N GLY A 108 -19.02 -0.82 -18.22
CA GLY A 108 -18.35 -0.84 -16.92
C GLY A 108 -19.15 0.01 -15.95
N GLN A 109 -19.54 -0.57 -14.81
CA GLN A 109 -20.28 0.19 -13.80
C GLN A 109 -19.39 1.34 -13.35
N ARG A 110 -19.69 2.54 -13.86
CA ARG A 110 -19.17 3.79 -13.33
C ARG A 110 -19.47 3.77 -11.85
N ARG A 111 -18.45 3.94 -11.00
CA ARG A 111 -18.73 4.33 -9.63
C ARG A 111 -19.40 5.69 -9.76
N ASP A 112 -20.65 5.80 -9.32
CA ASP A 112 -21.48 7.05 -9.29
C ASP A 112 -20.90 8.14 -8.36
N GLY A 113 -19.57 8.15 -8.15
CA GLY A 113 -18.86 9.11 -7.34
C GLY A 113 -18.56 10.41 -8.09
N PRO A 114 -18.31 11.51 -7.36
CA PRO A 114 -17.99 12.79 -7.96
C PRO A 114 -16.67 12.72 -8.74
N LEU A 115 -16.68 13.25 -9.97
CA LEU A 115 -15.49 13.37 -10.80
C LEU A 115 -14.53 14.42 -10.21
N VAL A 116 -13.28 14.03 -10.03
CA VAL A 116 -12.18 14.91 -9.60
C VAL A 116 -11.02 14.79 -10.59
N LEU A 117 -10.75 15.87 -11.31
CA LEU A 117 -9.78 15.97 -12.40
C LEU A 117 -8.52 16.71 -11.96
N ILE A 118 -7.36 16.24 -12.40
CA ILE A 118 -6.08 16.96 -12.26
C ILE A 118 -5.28 16.86 -13.56
N GLY A 119 -4.57 17.92 -13.92
CA GLY A 119 -3.64 17.91 -15.05
C GLY A 119 -2.20 17.70 -14.58
N SER A 120 -1.46 16.82 -15.24
CA SER A 120 -0.02 16.65 -15.03
C SER A 120 0.74 17.00 -16.29
N GLY A 121 1.75 17.88 -16.19
CA GLY A 121 2.58 18.28 -17.34
C GLY A 121 1.85 19.06 -18.45
N LEU A 122 0.60 19.49 -18.23
CA LEU A 122 -0.19 20.22 -19.23
C LEU A 122 0.29 21.66 -19.42
N SER A 123 0.23 22.15 -20.65
CA SER A 123 0.45 23.57 -20.97
C SER A 123 -0.63 24.47 -20.37
N SER A 124 -0.38 25.78 -20.29
CA SER A 124 -1.36 26.77 -19.81
C SER A 124 -2.67 26.74 -20.61
N GLU A 125 -2.60 26.47 -21.92
CA GLU A 125 -3.78 26.35 -22.78
C GLU A 125 -4.56 25.06 -22.50
N GLN A 126 -3.86 23.94 -22.38
CA GLN A 126 -4.46 22.65 -22.00
C GLN A 126 -5.12 22.72 -20.62
N GLN A 127 -4.51 23.43 -19.66
CA GLN A 127 -5.08 23.66 -18.35
C GLN A 127 -6.39 24.46 -18.41
N LYS A 128 -6.49 25.47 -19.28
CA LYS A 128 -7.73 26.23 -19.50
C LYS A 128 -8.82 25.35 -20.09
N MET A 129 -8.48 24.51 -21.08
CA MET A 129 -9.42 23.54 -21.65
C MET A 129 -9.92 22.54 -20.60
N LEU A 130 -9.04 22.04 -19.73
CA LEU A 130 -9.42 21.16 -18.63
C LEU A 130 -10.35 21.86 -17.62
N SER A 131 -10.12 23.15 -17.33
CA SER A 131 -11.05 23.93 -16.49
C SER A 131 -12.43 24.05 -17.13
N LYS A 132 -12.48 24.39 -18.43
CA LYS A 132 -13.74 24.46 -19.18
C LYS A 132 -14.48 23.12 -19.16
N LEU A 133 -13.75 22.01 -19.29
CA LEU A 133 -14.34 20.68 -19.20
C LEU A 133 -14.89 20.39 -17.80
N SER A 134 -14.17 20.78 -16.74
CA SER A 134 -14.65 20.57 -15.37
C SER A 134 -15.98 21.26 -15.11
N ASP A 135 -16.20 22.45 -15.68
CA ASP A 135 -17.47 23.17 -15.58
C ASP A 135 -18.61 22.43 -16.30
N ILE A 136 -18.33 21.90 -17.51
CA ILE A 136 -19.31 21.15 -18.32
C ILE A 136 -19.73 19.85 -17.62
N LEU A 137 -18.77 19.09 -17.10
CA LEU A 137 -19.02 17.81 -16.43
C LEU A 137 -19.44 17.97 -14.97
N LYS A 138 -19.50 19.20 -14.44
CA LYS A 138 -19.70 19.49 -13.01
C LYS A 138 -18.70 18.73 -12.12
N ALA A 139 -17.47 18.58 -12.62
CA ALA A 139 -16.38 17.90 -11.95
C ALA A 139 -15.55 18.89 -11.12
N LYS A 140 -14.94 18.43 -10.03
CA LYS A 140 -13.96 19.22 -9.30
C LYS A 140 -12.62 19.20 -10.06
N LYS A 141 -11.98 20.35 -10.22
CA LYS A 141 -10.59 20.43 -10.70
C LYS A 141 -9.66 20.72 -9.53
N CYS A 142 -8.61 19.92 -9.38
CA CYS A 142 -7.57 20.10 -8.37
C CYS A 142 -6.28 20.63 -9.00
N VAL A 143 -5.52 21.42 -8.22
CA VAL A 143 -4.17 21.86 -8.58
C VAL A 143 -3.14 20.85 -8.05
N GLU A 144 -3.29 20.45 -6.79
CA GLU A 144 -2.43 19.46 -6.13
C GLU A 144 -3.14 18.12 -5.99
N PHE A 145 -2.37 17.04 -5.91
CA PHE A 145 -2.91 15.69 -5.84
C PHE A 145 -3.40 15.37 -4.41
N ASP A 146 -4.58 14.76 -4.32
CA ASP A 146 -5.12 14.17 -3.09
C ASP A 146 -5.78 12.81 -3.40
N ASN A 147 -6.14 12.06 -2.36
CA ASN A 147 -6.74 10.72 -2.53
C ASN A 147 -8.18 10.73 -3.10
N THR A 148 -8.78 11.92 -3.31
CA THR A 148 -10.10 12.07 -3.94
C THR A 148 -10.00 12.18 -5.45
N VAL A 149 -8.80 12.41 -6.00
CA VAL A 149 -8.56 12.46 -7.45
C VAL A 149 -8.99 11.15 -8.10
N THR A 150 -9.74 11.28 -9.19
CA THR A 150 -10.27 10.14 -9.97
C THR A 150 -9.61 10.05 -11.35
N HIS A 151 -9.24 11.19 -11.93
CA HIS A 151 -8.70 11.29 -13.29
C HIS A 151 -7.46 12.19 -13.31
N VAL A 152 -6.38 11.68 -13.88
CA VAL A 152 -5.15 12.40 -14.18
C VAL A 152 -5.02 12.54 -15.69
N ILE A 153 -4.98 13.77 -16.18
CA ILE A 153 -4.86 14.07 -17.60
C ILE A 153 -3.40 14.44 -17.91
N ILE A 154 -2.82 13.78 -18.92
CA ILE A 154 -1.45 14.02 -19.38
C ILE A 154 -1.43 14.53 -20.82
N PRO A 155 -0.39 15.27 -21.26
CA PRO A 155 -0.36 15.89 -22.58
C PRO A 155 -0.08 14.91 -23.72
N GLY A 156 0.56 13.77 -23.45
CA GLY A 156 1.03 12.81 -24.45
C GLY A 156 0.43 11.41 -24.29
N ASP A 157 1.02 10.45 -25.00
CA ASP A 157 0.56 9.07 -25.09
C ASP A 157 1.21 8.11 -24.10
N GLU A 158 2.17 8.59 -23.30
CA GLU A 158 2.95 7.79 -22.36
C GLU A 158 2.91 8.38 -20.95
N ALA A 159 2.94 7.51 -19.94
CA ALA A 159 2.96 7.92 -18.55
C ALA A 159 4.22 8.74 -18.24
N GLN A 160 4.04 9.89 -17.58
CA GLN A 160 5.14 10.80 -17.27
C GLN A 160 5.68 10.55 -15.85
N SER A 161 7.00 10.65 -15.66
CA SER A 161 7.69 10.56 -14.35
C SER A 161 7.45 11.76 -13.41
N THR A 162 6.31 12.43 -13.57
CA THR A 162 5.86 13.51 -12.68
C THR A 162 5.22 12.95 -11.41
N LEU A 163 5.36 13.65 -10.28
CA LEU A 163 4.76 13.22 -9.02
C LEU A 163 3.25 13.01 -9.12
N LYS A 164 2.53 13.92 -9.79
CA LYS A 164 1.06 13.85 -9.95
C LYS A 164 0.63 12.62 -10.75
N CYS A 165 1.36 12.28 -11.82
CA CYS A 165 1.08 11.09 -12.63
C CYS A 165 1.34 9.82 -11.83
N MET A 166 2.51 9.69 -11.21
CA MET A 166 2.83 8.50 -10.39
C MET A 166 1.90 8.32 -9.19
N LEU A 167 1.50 9.40 -8.51
CA LEU A 167 0.48 9.31 -7.44
C LEU A 167 -0.88 8.87 -7.98
N GLY A 168 -1.26 9.32 -9.18
CA GLY A 168 -2.45 8.84 -9.88
C GLY A 168 -2.39 7.36 -10.19
N ILE A 169 -1.26 6.89 -10.73
CA ILE A 169 -1.02 5.47 -10.98
C ILE A 169 -1.12 4.70 -9.67
N LEU A 170 -0.38 5.06 -8.62
CA LEU A 170 -0.39 4.33 -7.34
C LEU A 170 -1.74 4.33 -6.60
N ASN A 171 -2.65 5.25 -6.95
CA ASN A 171 -4.02 5.28 -6.44
C ASN A 171 -5.03 4.63 -7.40
N GLY A 172 -4.60 4.00 -8.49
CA GLY A 172 -5.49 3.38 -9.48
C GLY A 172 -6.49 4.36 -10.07
N CYS A 173 -6.08 5.62 -10.29
CA CYS A 173 -6.86 6.61 -11.01
C CYS A 173 -6.86 6.30 -12.51
N TRP A 174 -7.85 6.84 -13.23
CA TRP A 174 -7.76 6.92 -14.68
C TRP A 174 -6.61 7.86 -15.06
N VAL A 175 -5.64 7.37 -15.83
CA VAL A 175 -4.61 8.22 -16.44
C VAL A 175 -4.92 8.29 -17.93
N LEU A 176 -5.30 9.47 -18.41
CA LEU A 176 -5.87 9.65 -19.73
C LEU A 176 -5.05 10.61 -20.59
N LYS A 177 -5.03 10.32 -21.89
CA LYS A 177 -4.54 11.22 -22.94
C LYS A 177 -5.35 12.51 -22.96
N PHE A 178 -4.71 13.62 -23.33
CA PHE A 178 -5.40 14.90 -23.47
C PHE A 178 -6.53 14.88 -24.53
N ASP A 179 -6.50 13.94 -25.48
CA ASP A 179 -7.58 13.77 -26.46
C ASP A 179 -8.93 13.42 -25.83
N TRP A 180 -8.95 12.82 -24.64
CA TRP A 180 -10.19 12.64 -23.88
C TRP A 180 -10.83 13.99 -23.55
N VAL A 181 -10.03 14.98 -23.15
CA VAL A 181 -10.52 16.34 -22.86
C VAL A 181 -11.12 16.97 -24.11
N LYS A 182 -10.45 16.83 -25.26
CA LYS A 182 -10.95 17.35 -26.55
C LYS A 182 -12.28 16.70 -26.93
N ALA A 183 -12.37 15.38 -26.81
CA ALA A 183 -13.57 14.63 -27.15
C ALA A 183 -14.76 15.00 -26.24
N CYS A 184 -14.55 15.04 -24.92
CA CYS A 184 -15.59 15.46 -23.97
C CYS A 184 -16.03 16.91 -24.17
N LEU A 185 -15.11 17.82 -24.54
CA LEU A 185 -15.48 19.21 -24.87
C LEU A 185 -16.35 19.30 -26.14
N GLN A 186 -16.11 18.43 -27.12
CA GLN A 186 -16.87 18.39 -28.37
C GLN A 186 -18.26 17.79 -28.18
N SER A 187 -18.36 16.65 -27.48
CA SER A 187 -19.63 15.97 -27.23
C SER A 187 -20.43 16.55 -26.06
N ARG A 188 -19.77 17.35 -25.21
CA ARG A 188 -20.30 17.90 -23.94
C ARG A 188 -20.76 16.83 -22.95
N VAL A 189 -20.26 15.60 -23.08
CA VAL A 189 -20.51 14.49 -22.15
C VAL A 189 -19.19 13.88 -21.71
N CYS A 190 -19.24 13.08 -20.63
CA CYS A 190 -18.09 12.31 -20.17
C CYS A 190 -17.92 11.10 -21.11
N GLU A 191 -17.00 11.23 -22.07
CA GLU A 191 -16.64 10.14 -22.99
C GLU A 191 -16.08 8.94 -22.23
N PRO A 192 -16.30 7.71 -22.71
CA PRO A 192 -15.72 6.50 -22.12
C PRO A 192 -14.20 6.60 -22.01
N GLU A 193 -13.71 6.39 -20.80
CA GLU A 193 -12.33 6.58 -20.39
C GLU A 193 -11.38 5.56 -21.03
N GLU A 194 -11.83 4.30 -21.22
CA GLU A 194 -11.03 3.17 -21.67
C GLU A 194 -10.33 3.43 -23.01
N LYS A 195 -10.99 4.16 -23.91
CA LYS A 195 -10.45 4.49 -25.24
C LYS A 195 -9.24 5.42 -25.18
N TYR A 196 -9.12 6.19 -24.10
CA TYR A 196 -8.10 7.22 -23.92
C TYR A 196 -7.14 6.90 -22.78
N GLU A 197 -7.31 5.74 -22.13
CA GLU A 197 -6.47 5.27 -21.05
C GLU A 197 -5.04 5.01 -21.55
N ILE A 198 -4.07 5.44 -20.75
CA ILE A 198 -2.66 5.11 -20.97
C ILE A 198 -2.46 3.63 -20.61
N PRO A 199 -1.94 2.78 -21.53
CA PRO A 199 -1.78 1.36 -21.30
C PRO A 199 -0.67 1.06 -20.28
N GLU A 200 -0.44 -0.22 -19.99
CA GLU A 200 0.59 -0.72 -19.07
C GLU A 200 0.34 -0.36 -17.61
N GLY A 201 1.24 0.39 -16.96
CA GLY A 201 1.20 0.61 -15.51
C GLY A 201 -0.07 1.30 -15.00
N PRO A 202 -0.53 2.41 -15.60
CA PRO A 202 -1.80 3.02 -15.22
C PRO A 202 -2.98 2.07 -15.28
N GLN A 203 -3.16 1.38 -16.41
CA GLN A 203 -4.25 0.42 -16.60
C GLN A 203 -4.19 -0.74 -15.60
N ARG A 204 -2.99 -1.31 -15.38
CA ARG A 204 -2.79 -2.39 -14.40
C ARG A 204 -3.15 -1.95 -12.99
N SER A 205 -2.75 -0.75 -12.60
CA SER A 205 -3.07 -0.21 -11.29
C SER A 205 -4.57 0.02 -11.10
N ARG A 206 -5.26 0.60 -12.10
CA ARG A 206 -6.70 0.80 -12.05
C ARG A 206 -7.44 -0.53 -11.87
N LEU A 207 -7.10 -1.54 -12.69
CA LEU A 207 -7.68 -2.88 -12.59
C LEU A 207 -7.38 -3.55 -11.24
N ASN A 208 -6.16 -3.38 -10.72
CA ASN A 208 -5.78 -3.86 -9.39
C ASN A 208 -6.67 -3.26 -8.29
N ARG A 209 -6.90 -1.94 -8.33
CA ARG A 209 -7.80 -1.25 -7.39
C ARG A 209 -9.25 -1.67 -7.53
N GLU A 210 -9.74 -1.90 -8.75
CA GLU A 210 -11.11 -2.37 -8.99
C GLU A 210 -11.38 -3.74 -8.38
N GLN A 211 -10.38 -4.63 -8.45
CA GLN A 211 -10.39 -5.94 -7.82
C GLN A 211 -10.07 -5.90 -6.31
N LEU A 212 -9.90 -4.69 -5.74
CA LEU A 212 -9.58 -4.45 -4.32
C LEU A 212 -8.29 -5.16 -3.86
N LEU A 213 -7.36 -5.40 -4.78
CA LEU A 213 -6.11 -6.11 -4.49
C LEU A 213 -5.13 -5.23 -3.69
N PRO A 214 -4.11 -5.85 -3.05
CA PRO A 214 -3.08 -5.10 -2.33
C PRO A 214 -2.38 -4.07 -3.20
N LYS A 215 -1.99 -2.94 -2.59
CA LYS A 215 -1.22 -1.88 -3.26
C LYS A 215 0.19 -2.35 -3.63
N LEU A 216 0.83 -1.63 -4.54
CA LEU A 216 2.10 -2.03 -5.17
C LEU A 216 3.19 -2.46 -4.16
N PHE A 217 3.35 -1.70 -3.08
CA PHE A 217 4.38 -1.94 -2.06
C PHE A 217 3.80 -2.49 -0.75
N ASP A 218 2.62 -3.11 -0.79
CA ASP A 218 2.07 -3.83 0.36
C ASP A 218 3.04 -4.91 0.83
N GLY A 219 3.35 -4.92 2.13
CA GLY A 219 4.36 -5.81 2.73
C GLY A 219 5.83 -5.38 2.56
N CYS A 220 6.10 -4.26 1.88
CA CYS A 220 7.45 -3.75 1.66
C CYS A 220 7.85 -2.63 2.65
N TYR A 221 9.13 -2.60 3.01
CA TYR A 221 9.72 -1.65 3.96
C TYR A 221 10.87 -0.88 3.32
N PHE A 222 10.91 0.44 3.54
CA PHE A 222 11.85 1.33 2.87
C PHE A 222 12.66 2.15 3.87
N TYR A 223 13.97 2.25 3.63
CA TYR A 223 14.89 3.13 4.30
C TYR A 223 15.62 3.99 3.28
N PHE A 224 15.53 5.31 3.38
CA PHE A 224 16.24 6.23 2.48
C PHE A 224 17.61 6.60 3.05
N VAL A 225 18.68 6.31 2.30
CA VAL A 225 20.06 6.63 2.67
C VAL A 225 20.64 7.72 1.79
N GLY A 226 21.37 8.66 2.40
CA GLY A 226 22.04 9.74 1.69
C GLY A 226 21.14 10.92 1.35
N ASN A 227 21.64 11.76 0.45
CA ASN A 227 20.97 12.96 -0.02
C ASN A 227 20.29 12.68 -1.36
N PHE A 228 19.13 13.32 -1.58
CA PHE A 228 18.32 13.14 -2.77
C PHE A 228 18.13 14.49 -3.45
N THR A 229 18.78 14.67 -4.60
CA THR A 229 18.82 15.90 -5.38
C THR A 229 17.97 15.81 -6.64
N HIS A 230 18.05 14.69 -7.35
CA HIS A 230 17.30 14.46 -8.59
C HIS A 230 15.87 14.01 -8.28
N HIS A 231 15.70 13.11 -7.29
CA HIS A 231 14.40 12.65 -6.83
C HIS A 231 14.15 13.12 -5.40
N PRO A 232 13.60 14.33 -5.16
CA PRO A 232 13.45 14.88 -3.82
C PRO A 232 12.85 13.87 -2.84
N LYS A 233 13.48 13.70 -1.68
CA LYS A 233 13.11 12.67 -0.69
C LYS A 233 11.63 12.73 -0.31
N ASP A 234 11.07 13.92 -0.16
CA ASP A 234 9.65 14.11 0.18
C ASP A 234 8.71 13.55 -0.89
N ASN A 235 9.11 13.61 -2.17
CA ASN A 235 8.35 13.02 -3.27
C ASN A 235 8.40 11.50 -3.18
N LEU A 236 9.58 10.92 -2.97
CA LEU A 236 9.75 9.47 -2.80
C LEU A 236 8.96 8.94 -1.61
N VAL A 237 8.95 9.66 -0.48
CA VAL A 237 8.14 9.33 0.69
C VAL A 237 6.65 9.34 0.35
N LYS A 238 6.15 10.35 -0.37
CA LYS A 238 4.76 10.39 -0.81
C LYS A 238 4.40 9.20 -1.71
N LEU A 239 5.29 8.82 -2.63
CA LEU A 239 5.09 7.67 -3.51
C LEU A 239 5.02 6.35 -2.73
N VAL A 240 6.00 6.09 -1.85
CA VAL A 240 6.01 4.88 -1.03
C VAL A 240 4.75 4.76 -0.18
N ALA A 241 4.32 5.86 0.46
CA ALA A 241 3.11 5.88 1.27
C ALA A 241 1.85 5.64 0.42
N ALA A 242 1.74 6.28 -0.74
CA ALA A 242 0.61 6.08 -1.65
C ALA A 242 0.52 4.63 -2.14
N ALA A 243 1.67 3.99 -2.39
CA ALA A 243 1.82 2.61 -2.80
C ALA A 243 1.65 1.57 -1.66
N GLY A 244 1.42 1.99 -0.41
CA GLY A 244 1.23 1.07 0.72
C GLY A 244 2.51 0.57 1.40
N GLY A 245 3.67 1.10 1.03
CA GLY A 245 4.94 0.75 1.66
C GLY A 245 5.12 1.42 3.03
N LYS A 246 5.95 0.80 3.88
CA LYS A 246 6.23 1.26 5.24
C LYS A 246 7.64 1.83 5.36
N PHE A 247 7.85 2.78 6.26
CA PHE A 247 9.16 3.39 6.48
C PHE A 247 9.89 2.78 7.68
N LEU A 248 11.19 2.58 7.53
CA LEU A 248 12.09 2.22 8.61
C LEU A 248 12.76 3.49 9.15
N SER A 249 12.68 3.70 10.46
CA SER A 249 13.33 4.84 11.13
C SER A 249 14.83 4.65 11.28
N ARG A 250 15.31 3.40 11.21
CA ARG A 250 16.72 3.02 11.34
C ARG A 250 17.10 2.15 10.16
N ARG A 251 18.37 2.22 9.77
CA ARG A 251 18.93 1.36 8.72
C ARG A 251 18.74 -0.11 9.12
N PRO A 252 18.11 -0.94 8.28
CA PRO A 252 17.96 -2.37 8.57
C PRO A 252 19.34 -3.03 8.56
N LYS A 253 19.60 -3.81 9.60
CA LYS A 253 20.82 -4.60 9.74
C LYS A 253 20.54 -6.04 9.31
N PRO A 254 21.23 -6.60 8.29
CA PRO A 254 20.93 -7.94 7.77
C PRO A 254 21.07 -9.07 8.81
N ASP A 255 21.92 -8.86 9.81
CA ASP A 255 22.26 -9.77 10.91
C ASP A 255 21.37 -9.60 12.16
N SER A 256 20.42 -8.66 12.15
CA SER A 256 19.55 -8.44 13.30
C SER A 256 18.36 -9.39 13.33
N ASP A 257 18.10 -10.00 14.48
CA ASP A 257 16.91 -10.83 14.71
C ASP A 257 15.60 -10.12 14.34
N VAL A 258 15.53 -8.79 14.52
CA VAL A 258 14.35 -7.99 14.16
C VAL A 258 14.11 -7.98 12.65
N THR A 259 15.16 -7.83 11.83
CA THR A 259 15.01 -7.82 10.36
C THR A 259 14.78 -9.22 9.81
N GLN A 260 15.29 -10.25 10.49
CA GLN A 260 15.12 -11.65 10.11
C GLN A 260 13.73 -12.20 10.49
N THR A 261 13.12 -11.71 11.57
CA THR A 261 11.78 -12.11 12.03
C THR A 261 10.62 -11.44 11.28
N ILE A 262 10.90 -10.49 10.38
CA ILE A 262 9.92 -9.93 9.44
C ILE A 262 9.54 -11.04 8.45
N ASN A 263 8.29 -11.48 8.53
CA ASN A 263 7.69 -12.53 7.69
C ASN A 263 6.57 -11.95 6.80
N THR A 264 6.67 -10.67 6.44
CA THR A 264 5.78 -10.07 5.46
C THR A 264 6.16 -10.54 4.06
N VAL A 265 5.16 -10.71 3.21
CA VAL A 265 5.36 -11.02 1.79
C VAL A 265 4.98 -9.83 0.93
N ALA A 266 5.67 -9.65 -0.19
CA ALA A 266 5.34 -8.64 -1.18
C ALA A 266 4.38 -9.24 -2.22
N TYR A 267 3.11 -8.84 -2.19
CA TYR A 267 2.07 -9.40 -3.08
C TYR A 267 2.42 -9.27 -4.57
N HIS A 268 3.05 -8.16 -4.95
CA HIS A 268 3.43 -7.86 -6.34
C HIS A 268 4.79 -8.44 -6.74
N ALA A 269 5.51 -9.11 -5.83
CA ALA A 269 6.69 -9.88 -6.21
C ALA A 269 6.26 -11.16 -6.91
N ARG A 270 7.06 -11.61 -7.87
CA ARG A 270 6.90 -12.95 -8.45
C ARG A 270 7.15 -14.00 -7.37
N ALA A 271 6.35 -15.08 -7.35
CA ALA A 271 6.44 -16.12 -6.33
C ALA A 271 7.80 -16.85 -6.32
N ASP A 272 8.53 -16.85 -7.44
CA ASP A 272 9.87 -17.41 -7.61
C ASP A 272 11.00 -16.42 -7.28
N SER A 273 10.69 -15.16 -7.02
CA SER A 273 11.68 -14.13 -6.70
C SER A 273 11.97 -14.06 -5.20
N ASP A 274 13.24 -13.82 -4.86
CA ASP A 274 13.64 -13.50 -3.49
C ASP A 274 12.90 -12.27 -2.94
N GLN A 275 12.45 -11.34 -3.80
CA GLN A 275 11.68 -10.16 -3.40
C GLN A 275 10.33 -10.52 -2.77
N TYR A 276 9.83 -11.75 -2.98
CA TYR A 276 8.60 -12.23 -2.35
C TYR A 276 8.71 -12.26 -0.82
N PHE A 277 9.87 -12.61 -0.27
CA PHE A 277 10.11 -12.74 1.18
C PHE A 277 11.24 -11.83 1.71
N CYS A 278 12.06 -11.26 0.83
CA CYS A 278 13.05 -10.23 1.15
C CYS A 278 12.44 -8.86 0.84
N THR A 279 11.61 -8.32 1.73
CA THR A 279 10.78 -7.13 1.44
C THR A 279 11.34 -5.81 1.99
N GLN A 280 12.61 -5.77 2.39
CA GLN A 280 13.26 -4.56 2.93
C GLN A 280 14.18 -3.93 1.88
N TYR A 281 14.05 -2.62 1.66
CA TYR A 281 14.77 -1.87 0.64
C TYR A 281 15.48 -0.66 1.24
N ILE A 282 16.79 -0.58 1.01
CA ILE A 282 17.59 0.62 1.24
C ILE A 282 17.65 1.37 -0.09
N ILE A 283 16.98 2.52 -0.14
CA ILE A 283 16.92 3.39 -1.31
C ILE A 283 18.05 4.41 -1.28
N TYR A 284 18.82 4.51 -2.35
CA TYR A 284 19.88 5.50 -2.56
C TYR A 284 19.68 6.26 -3.88
N GLU A 285 20.39 7.35 -4.13
CA GLU A 285 20.34 8.07 -5.41
C GLU A 285 21.52 7.67 -6.33
N ASP A 286 21.22 7.33 -7.59
CA ASP A 286 22.18 6.76 -8.57
C ASP A 286 23.37 7.65 -8.94
N LEU A 287 23.32 8.93 -8.59
CA LEU A 287 24.35 9.91 -8.97
C LEU A 287 25.57 9.90 -8.04
N CYS A 288 25.50 9.21 -6.90
CA CYS A 288 26.68 8.91 -6.11
C CYS A 288 27.37 7.67 -6.71
N ASN A 289 28.64 7.79 -7.13
CA ASN A 289 29.51 6.72 -7.66
C ASN A 289 29.68 5.48 -6.76
N SER A 290 28.90 5.34 -5.69
CA SER A 290 28.82 4.20 -4.80
C SER A 290 27.75 3.23 -5.28
N ARG A 291 28.02 2.47 -6.34
CA ARG A 291 27.24 1.25 -6.60
C ARG A 291 27.50 0.25 -5.49
N PRO A 292 26.47 -0.37 -4.91
CA PRO A 292 26.69 -1.37 -3.87
C PRO A 292 27.40 -2.58 -4.46
N GLU A 293 28.37 -3.14 -3.75
CA GLU A 293 29.07 -4.37 -4.17
C GLU A 293 28.13 -5.57 -4.29
N ARG A 294 27.02 -5.55 -3.52
CA ARG A 294 25.95 -6.55 -3.57
C ARG A 294 24.61 -5.85 -3.53
N VAL A 295 23.72 -6.23 -4.44
CA VAL A 295 22.33 -5.74 -4.50
C VAL A 295 21.47 -6.28 -3.35
N ARG A 296 21.89 -7.38 -2.71
CA ARG A 296 21.19 -7.97 -1.56
C ARG A 296 22.14 -8.49 -0.49
N GLN A 297 21.76 -8.28 0.78
CA GLN A 297 22.36 -8.92 1.94
C GLN A 297 21.26 -9.38 2.91
N GLY A 298 21.14 -10.70 3.12
CA GLY A 298 20.04 -11.26 3.90
C GLY A 298 18.68 -10.91 3.26
N LYS A 299 17.74 -10.39 4.05
CA LYS A 299 16.41 -9.93 3.58
C LYS A 299 16.38 -8.49 3.06
N VAL A 300 17.55 -7.84 2.94
CA VAL A 300 17.66 -6.40 2.65
C VAL A 300 18.26 -6.18 1.27
N TRP A 301 17.55 -5.43 0.43
CA TRP A 301 17.99 -4.99 -0.89
C TRP A 301 18.59 -3.59 -0.84
N MET A 302 19.52 -3.32 -1.74
CA MET A 302 19.96 -1.99 -2.10
C MET A 302 19.41 -1.65 -3.48
N ALA A 303 18.57 -0.63 -3.56
CA ALA A 303 17.91 -0.23 -4.80
C ALA A 303 18.08 1.28 -5.04
N PRO A 304 18.30 1.70 -6.28
CA PRO A 304 18.36 3.13 -6.57
C PRO A 304 16.96 3.77 -6.57
N SER A 305 16.91 5.09 -6.42
CA SER A 305 15.67 5.84 -6.49
C SER A 305 15.01 5.73 -7.86
N SER A 306 15.79 5.57 -8.94
CA SER A 306 15.31 5.29 -10.29
C SER A 306 14.47 4.01 -10.36
N TRP A 307 14.87 2.93 -9.67
CA TRP A 307 14.09 1.69 -9.58
C TRP A 307 12.71 1.93 -8.97
N LEU A 308 12.62 2.74 -7.91
CA LEU A 308 11.35 3.08 -7.27
C LEU A 308 10.43 3.84 -8.23
N ILE A 309 10.98 4.79 -8.99
CA ILE A 309 10.25 5.54 -10.03
C ILE A 309 9.75 4.59 -11.12
N SER A 310 10.61 3.69 -11.62
CA SER A 310 10.23 2.71 -12.63
C SER A 310 9.15 1.75 -12.14
N CYS A 311 9.23 1.29 -10.89
CA CYS A 311 8.18 0.48 -10.25
C CYS A 311 6.86 1.23 -10.20
N ALA A 312 6.86 2.50 -9.80
CA ALA A 312 5.64 3.31 -9.72
C ALA A 312 5.00 3.56 -11.09
N LEU A 313 5.81 3.80 -12.13
CA LEU A 313 5.31 4.03 -13.50
C LEU A 313 4.76 2.77 -14.16
N SER A 314 5.43 1.63 -13.95
CA SER A 314 4.99 0.33 -14.47
C SER A 314 3.91 -0.31 -13.60
N PHE A 315 3.71 0.14 -12.36
CA PHE A 315 2.92 -0.58 -11.37
C PHE A 315 3.36 -2.05 -11.24
N GLU A 316 4.68 -2.26 -11.18
CA GLU A 316 5.33 -3.56 -10.97
C GLU A 316 6.38 -3.46 -9.89
N LEU A 317 6.56 -4.54 -9.12
CA LEU A 317 7.74 -4.68 -8.28
C LEU A 317 8.86 -5.28 -9.12
N LEU A 318 9.66 -4.41 -9.74
CA LEU A 318 10.70 -4.82 -10.69
C LEU A 318 11.82 -5.61 -9.99
N PRO A 319 12.39 -6.64 -10.65
CA PRO A 319 13.54 -7.39 -10.13
C PRO A 319 14.76 -6.50 -9.93
N LEU A 320 15.62 -6.89 -8.98
CA LEU A 320 16.88 -6.22 -8.63
C LEU A 320 18.10 -7.13 -8.80
N ASP A 321 17.85 -8.40 -9.05
CA ASP A 321 18.77 -9.53 -9.10
C ASP A 321 19.20 -9.90 -10.53
N SER A 322 18.72 -9.17 -11.54
CA SER A 322 19.02 -9.36 -12.97
C SER A 322 19.90 -8.26 -13.54
#